data_AF-A0A0V0GMK8-F1
#
_entry.id   AF-A0A0V0GMK8-F1
#
_cell.length_a   1.000
_cell.length_b   1.000
_cell.length_c   1.000
_cell.angle_alpha   90.00
_cell.angle_beta   90.00
_cell.angle_gamma   90.00
#
_symmetry.space_group_name_H-M   'P 1'
#
loop_
_entity.id
_entity.type
_entity.pdbx_description
1 polymer ?
#
loop_
_entity_poly.entity_id
_entity_poly.type
_entity_poly.pdbx_seq_one_letter_code
_entity_poly.pdbx_strand_id
1 'polypeptide(L)'
;MWTINDFPAYGTLFGWSTSDRFACPCCNIHTQFKWLKHGKKYCFMGHRRFLKSGHRYRNDAKSFDGTKETRPASCAISGSQVLDQVKDIKFTLGKSSEEVSGVMKNTWKKRSIFFYLPYWEYNLVRHNLDVMHIEKNVCDNI
;
A
#
# COMPACT_ATOMS: atom_id res chain seq x y z
N MET A 1 -19.82 -10.57 8.92
CA MET A 1 -19.30 -9.42 9.70
C MET A 1 -17.88 -9.01 9.25
N TRP A 2 -17.74 -8.44 8.06
CA TRP A 2 -16.45 -8.04 7.47
C TRP A 2 -15.64 -7.11 8.39
N THR A 3 -14.34 -7.35 8.55
CA THR A 3 -13.46 -6.46 9.30
C THR A 3 -12.90 -5.39 8.35
N ILE A 4 -13.48 -4.20 8.38
CA ILE A 4 -12.94 -3.03 7.66
C ILE A 4 -11.82 -2.44 8.51
N ASN A 5 -10.59 -2.61 8.06
CA ASN A 5 -9.41 -2.04 8.71
C ASN A 5 -9.19 -0.61 8.22
N ASP A 6 -8.93 0.31 9.14
CA ASP A 6 -8.50 1.65 8.80
C ASP A 6 -7.06 1.65 8.24
N PHE A 7 -6.62 2.80 7.74
CA PHE A 7 -5.31 2.91 7.10
C PHE A 7 -4.13 2.61 8.06
N PRO A 8 -4.14 3.07 9.33
CA PRO A 8 -3.16 2.64 10.33
C PRO A 8 -3.13 1.13 10.57
N ALA A 9 -4.28 0.48 10.73
CA ALA A 9 -4.38 -0.97 10.92
C ALA A 9 -3.77 -1.74 9.75
N TYR A 10 -3.81 -1.19 8.54
CA TYR A 10 -3.14 -1.79 7.38
C TYR A 10 -1.63 -1.99 7.59
N GLY A 11 -0.97 -1.03 8.24
CA GLY A 11 0.45 -1.15 8.57
C GLY A 11 0.72 -2.23 9.62
N THR A 12 -0.11 -2.29 10.66
CA THR A 12 0.03 -3.27 11.73
C THR A 12 -0.28 -4.70 11.26
N LEU A 13 -1.34 -4.90 10.47
CA LEU A 13 -1.77 -6.24 10.06
C LEU A 13 -0.95 -6.78 8.89
N PHE A 14 -0.75 -5.96 7.85
CA PHE A 14 -0.11 -6.40 6.60
C PHE A 14 1.37 -6.06 6.53
N GLY A 15 1.90 -5.27 7.48
CA GLY A 15 3.29 -4.84 7.46
C GLY A 15 3.57 -3.72 6.48
N TRP A 16 2.54 -3.04 5.98
CA TRP A 16 2.70 -1.93 5.05
C TRP A 16 3.22 -0.67 5.74
N SER A 17 4.10 0.08 5.07
CA SER A 17 4.56 1.37 5.57
C SER A 17 3.51 2.45 5.30
N THR A 18 2.85 2.95 6.33
CA THR A 18 1.77 3.96 6.20
C THR A 18 2.28 5.41 6.17
N SER A 19 3.56 5.65 6.46
CA SER A 19 4.13 6.99 6.61
C SER A 19 5.33 7.30 5.71
N ASP A 20 5.76 6.34 4.88
CA ASP A 20 6.93 6.49 4.00
C ASP A 20 6.52 6.92 2.56
N ARG A 21 7.50 7.07 1.67
CA ARG A 21 7.38 7.48 0.26
C ARG A 21 6.31 6.73 -0.53
N PHE A 22 6.07 5.48 -0.19
CA PHE A 22 5.16 4.59 -0.90
C PHE A 22 3.90 4.28 -0.08
N ALA A 23 3.44 5.21 0.75
CA ALA A 23 2.32 4.96 1.67
C ALA A 23 1.00 4.52 0.99
N CYS A 24 0.75 4.85 -0.29
CA CYS A 24 -0.51 4.51 -0.94
C CYS A 24 -0.54 3.03 -1.39
N PRO A 25 -1.41 2.17 -0.83
CA PRO A 25 -1.47 0.75 -1.20
C PRO A 25 -1.95 0.54 -2.64
N CYS A 26 -2.77 1.45 -3.15
CA CYS A 26 -3.29 1.39 -4.52
C CYS A 26 -2.22 1.75 -5.56
N CYS A 27 -1.37 2.74 -5.27
CA CYS A 27 -0.31 3.17 -6.18
C CYS A 27 0.98 2.35 -5.99
N ASN A 28 1.21 1.80 -4.80
CA ASN A 28 2.41 1.05 -4.43
C ASN A 28 3.70 1.82 -4.81
N ILE A 29 4.63 1.18 -5.53
CA ILE A 29 5.88 1.80 -6.01
C ILE A 29 5.65 3.00 -6.94
N HIS A 30 4.46 3.13 -7.53
CA HIS A 30 4.09 4.27 -8.39
C HIS A 30 3.49 5.44 -7.60
N THR A 31 3.49 5.38 -6.26
CA THR A 31 3.06 6.49 -5.39
C THR A 31 3.88 7.73 -5.71
N GLN A 32 3.18 8.83 -5.97
CA GLN A 32 3.82 10.13 -6.20
C GLN A 32 3.94 10.84 -4.86
N PHE A 33 5.19 11.09 -4.46
CA PHE A 33 5.51 11.79 -3.22
C PHE A 33 6.39 13.00 -3.50
N LYS A 34 6.31 13.99 -2.62
CA LYS A 34 7.21 15.14 -2.54
C LYS A 34 7.72 15.26 -1.12
N TRP A 35 9.04 15.40 -0.95
CA TRP A 35 9.61 15.69 0.36
C TRP A 35 9.55 17.17 0.65
N LEU A 36 8.90 17.53 1.76
CA LEU A 36 8.87 18.91 2.27
C LEU A 36 10.13 19.15 3.11
N LYS A 37 11.13 19.84 2.55
CA LYS A 37 12.45 20.05 3.17
C LYS A 37 12.37 20.59 4.61
N HIS A 38 11.51 21.59 4.85
CA HIS A 38 11.37 22.24 6.16
C HIS A 38 10.45 21.47 7.11
N GLY A 39 9.38 20.87 6.60
CA GLY A 39 8.45 20.08 7.40
C GLY A 39 8.94 18.68 7.73
N LYS A 40 10.00 18.21 7.06
CA LYS A 40 10.55 16.84 7.14
C LYS A 40 9.47 15.76 7.01
N LYS A 41 8.54 15.96 6.07
CA LYS A 41 7.37 15.09 5.83
C LYS A 41 7.21 14.81 4.34
N TYR A 42 6.65 13.64 4.02
CA TYR A 42 6.18 13.32 2.69
C TYR A 42 4.80 13.95 2.44
N CYS A 43 4.62 14.49 1.25
CA CYS A 43 3.36 15.02 0.75
C CYS A 43 2.94 14.26 -0.51
N PHE A 44 1.70 13.83 -0.59
CA PHE A 44 1.16 13.02 -1.69
C PHE A 44 0.21 13.89 -2.53
N MET A 45 0.69 14.34 -3.70
CA MET A 45 -0.06 15.30 -4.55
C MET A 45 -0.52 14.69 -5.87
N GLY A 46 -0.16 13.43 -6.17
CA GLY A 46 -0.46 12.78 -7.44
C GLY A 46 -1.91 12.32 -7.64
N HIS A 47 -2.85 12.74 -6.79
CA HIS A 47 -4.24 12.26 -6.81
C HIS A 47 -5.01 12.66 -8.07
N ARG A 48 -4.58 13.73 -8.76
CA ARG A 48 -5.21 14.19 -10.02
C ARG A 48 -5.22 13.14 -11.13
N ARG A 49 -4.32 12.15 -11.06
CA ARG A 49 -4.25 11.03 -12.01
C ARG A 49 -5.50 10.15 -12.04
N PHE A 50 -6.28 10.14 -10.95
CA PHE A 50 -7.51 9.35 -10.83
C PHE A 50 -8.72 10.05 -11.45
N LEU A 51 -8.58 11.31 -11.87
CA LEU A 51 -9.61 12.03 -12.60
C LEU A 51 -9.64 11.58 -14.06
N LYS A 52 -10.83 11.61 -14.67
CA LYS A 52 -11.03 11.29 -16.10
C LYS A 52 -10.07 12.11 -16.97
N SER A 53 -9.65 11.52 -18.09
CA SER A 53 -8.84 12.24 -19.08
C SER A 53 -9.55 13.53 -19.52
N GLY A 54 -8.80 14.62 -19.69
CA GLY A 54 -9.35 15.94 -20.04
C GLY A 54 -10.06 16.69 -18.91
N HIS A 55 -10.18 16.13 -17.70
CA HIS A 55 -10.80 16.82 -16.58
C HIS A 55 -10.10 18.15 -16.25
N ARG A 56 -10.86 19.23 -16.00
CA ARG A 56 -10.33 20.60 -15.79
C ARG A 56 -9.16 20.66 -14.80
N TYR A 57 -9.27 19.98 -13.66
CA TYR A 57 -8.24 19.99 -12.62
C TYR A 57 -6.95 19.28 -13.02
N ARG A 58 -6.97 18.40 -14.02
CA ARG A 58 -5.74 17.81 -14.57
C ARG A 58 -4.90 18.85 -15.31
N ASN A 59 -5.54 19.85 -15.90
CA ASN A 59 -4.89 20.91 -16.66
C ASN A 59 -4.59 22.16 -15.83
N ASP A 60 -5.17 22.27 -14.63
CA ASP A 60 -4.97 23.40 -13.72
C ASP A 60 -3.61 23.30 -13.03
N ALA A 61 -2.55 23.75 -13.69
CA ALA A 61 -1.23 23.83 -13.08
C ALA A 61 -1.16 24.89 -11.96
N LYS A 62 -1.92 25.97 -12.10
CA LYS A 62 -1.83 27.17 -11.27
C LYS A 62 -2.33 26.93 -9.85
N SER A 63 -3.45 26.22 -9.69
CA SER A 63 -4.05 25.96 -8.38
C SER A 63 -3.42 24.77 -7.64
N PHE A 64 -2.54 24.01 -8.29
CA PHE A 64 -1.98 22.76 -7.75
C PHE A 64 -0.45 22.82 -7.68
N ASP A 65 0.26 21.84 -8.25
CA ASP A 65 1.71 21.65 -8.10
C ASP A 65 2.53 22.21 -9.26
N GLY A 66 1.95 23.09 -10.07
CA GLY A 66 2.60 23.68 -11.24
C GLY A 66 2.68 22.76 -12.46
N THR A 67 2.10 21.55 -12.40
CA THR A 67 2.15 20.58 -13.50
C THR A 67 0.78 20.37 -14.15
N LYS A 68 0.78 19.88 -15.39
CA LYS A 68 -0.41 19.29 -16.02
C LYS A 68 -0.31 17.77 -15.92
N GLU A 69 -1.38 17.12 -15.49
CA GLU A 69 -1.42 15.67 -15.30
C GLU A 69 -1.97 14.96 -16.53
N THR A 70 -1.09 14.35 -17.34
CA THR A 70 -1.46 13.59 -18.55
C THR A 70 -1.38 12.08 -18.36
N ARG A 71 -0.80 11.60 -17.25
CA ARG A 71 -0.57 10.17 -17.01
C ARG A 71 -1.88 9.42 -16.75
N PRO A 72 -1.95 8.13 -17.08
CA PRO A 72 -3.10 7.32 -16.68
C PRO A 72 -3.19 7.17 -15.15
N ALA A 73 -4.40 6.90 -14.67
CA ALA A 73 -4.60 6.44 -13.30
C ALA A 73 -3.69 5.23 -13.03
N SER A 74 -3.15 5.12 -11.82
CA SER A 74 -2.38 3.93 -11.46
C SER A 74 -3.32 2.74 -11.52
N CYS A 75 -2.93 1.68 -12.22
CA CYS A 75 -3.57 0.40 -12.00
C CYS A 75 -3.29 -0.03 -10.56
N ALA A 76 -4.31 -0.55 -9.90
CA ALA A 76 -4.11 -1.25 -8.64
C ALA A 76 -3.16 -2.42 -8.90
N ILE A 77 -2.13 -2.57 -8.07
CA ILE A 77 -1.23 -3.72 -8.13
C ILE A 77 -2.04 -5.01 -8.00
N SER A 78 -1.66 -6.11 -8.67
CA SER A 78 -2.32 -7.41 -8.49
C SER A 78 -1.95 -8.06 -7.14
N GLY A 79 -2.73 -9.04 -6.70
CA GLY A 79 -2.37 -9.82 -5.50
C GLY A 79 -1.06 -10.57 -5.69
N SER A 80 -0.86 -11.18 -6.87
CA SER A 80 0.37 -11.90 -7.24
C SER A 80 1.60 -11.03 -7.12
N GLN A 81 1.51 -9.80 -7.65
CA GLN A 81 2.60 -8.84 -7.58
C GLN A 81 2.90 -8.43 -6.13
N VAL A 82 1.89 -8.34 -5.26
CA VAL A 82 2.14 -8.10 -3.83
C VAL A 82 2.76 -9.32 -3.16
N LEU A 83 2.29 -10.54 -3.46
CA LEU A 83 2.86 -11.78 -2.92
C LEU A 83 4.34 -11.92 -3.34
N ASP A 84 4.65 -11.60 -4.59
CA ASP A 84 6.04 -11.57 -5.09
C ASP A 84 6.87 -10.51 -4.34
N GLN A 85 6.28 -9.36 -4.03
CA GLN A 85 6.97 -8.32 -3.26
C GLN A 85 7.32 -8.74 -1.83
N VAL A 86 6.46 -9.52 -1.18
CA VAL A 86 6.63 -9.89 0.23
C VAL A 86 7.31 -11.24 0.42
N LYS A 87 7.56 -12.01 -0.65
CA LYS A 87 8.01 -13.40 -0.57
C LYS A 87 9.33 -13.57 0.20
N ASP A 88 10.27 -12.65 -0.01
CA ASP A 88 11.63 -12.71 0.53
C ASP A 88 11.80 -11.94 1.85
N ILE A 89 10.72 -11.38 2.40
CA ILE A 89 10.78 -10.59 3.63
C ILE A 89 10.87 -11.54 4.83
N LYS A 90 12.05 -11.59 5.44
CA LYS A 90 12.27 -12.24 6.74
C LYS A 90 11.96 -11.24 7.86
N PHE A 91 10.88 -11.47 8.60
CA PHE A 91 10.56 -10.67 9.79
C PHE A 91 11.05 -11.38 11.05
N THR A 92 11.87 -10.70 11.84
CA THR A 92 12.29 -11.13 13.18
C THR A 92 11.78 -10.13 14.21
N LEU A 93 10.96 -10.60 15.15
CA LEU A 93 10.42 -9.75 16.22
C LEU A 93 11.57 -9.22 17.09
N GLY A 94 11.68 -7.90 17.26
CA GLY A 94 12.70 -7.27 18.11
C GLY A 94 14.06 -7.01 17.45
N LYS A 95 14.26 -7.38 16.17
CA LYS A 95 15.44 -6.96 15.39
C LYS A 95 15.01 -6.08 14.22
N SER A 96 15.76 -5.03 13.94
CA SER A 96 15.63 -4.30 12.67
C SER A 96 15.87 -5.31 11.55
N SER A 97 14.88 -5.52 10.70
CA SER A 97 14.92 -6.48 9.59
C SER A 97 16.27 -6.44 8.86
N GLU A 98 16.92 -7.60 8.75
CA GLU A 98 18.13 -7.78 7.94
C GLU A 98 17.89 -7.32 6.49
N GLU A 99 19.00 -6.90 5.86
CA GLU A 99 19.05 -6.00 4.73
C GLU A 99 18.38 -6.53 3.46
N VAL A 100 17.07 -6.32 3.31
CA VAL A 100 16.43 -6.40 1.98
C VAL A 100 16.96 -5.24 1.13
N SER A 101 17.74 -5.53 0.09
CA SER A 101 18.26 -4.51 -0.83
C SER A 101 17.19 -4.10 -1.86
N GLY A 102 17.13 -2.81 -2.19
CA GLY A 102 16.24 -2.26 -3.24
C GLY A 102 15.08 -1.37 -2.75
N VAL A 103 14.36 -0.77 -3.70
CA VAL A 103 13.25 0.20 -3.49
C VAL A 103 12.17 -0.34 -2.53
N MET A 104 12.01 -1.66 -2.46
CA MET A 104 11.06 -2.37 -1.61
C MET A 104 11.40 -2.36 -0.11
N LYS A 105 12.66 -2.07 0.28
CA LYS A 105 13.11 -1.94 1.69
C LYS A 105 12.26 -0.96 2.50
N ASN A 106 11.64 0.01 1.82
CA ASN A 106 10.92 1.12 2.45
C ASN A 106 9.39 0.96 2.44
N THR A 107 8.87 -0.13 1.86
CA THR A 107 7.43 -0.30 1.65
C THR A 107 6.83 -1.37 2.55
N TRP A 108 7.49 -2.52 2.68
CA TRP A 108 7.01 -3.65 3.47
C TRP A 108 7.97 -3.95 4.63
N LYS A 109 7.44 -3.98 5.85
CA LYS A 109 8.20 -4.22 7.09
C LYS A 109 8.12 -5.66 7.57
N LYS A 110 7.07 -6.39 7.18
CA LYS A 110 6.87 -7.80 7.53
C LYS A 110 6.02 -8.50 6.48
N ARG A 111 6.18 -9.82 6.40
CA ARG A 111 5.24 -10.71 5.72
C ARG A 111 4.16 -11.13 6.72
N SER A 112 2.92 -10.74 6.47
CA SER A 112 1.78 -11.10 7.32
C SER A 112 1.36 -12.55 7.11
N ILE A 113 0.79 -13.17 8.15
CA ILE A 113 0.21 -14.51 8.07
C ILE A 113 -0.94 -14.57 7.06
N PHE A 114 -1.63 -13.46 6.82
CA PHE A 114 -2.74 -13.39 5.86
C PHE A 114 -2.30 -13.62 4.42
N PHE A 115 -1.01 -13.44 4.09
CA PHE A 115 -0.49 -13.72 2.75
C PHE A 115 -0.39 -15.23 2.44
N TYR A 116 -0.57 -16.11 3.44
CA TYR A 116 -0.63 -17.56 3.23
C TYR A 116 -2.04 -18.06 2.89
N LEU A 117 -3.05 -17.19 2.97
CA LEU A 117 -4.42 -17.57 2.64
C LEU A 117 -4.54 -17.80 1.12
N PRO A 118 -5.00 -18.98 0.66
CA PRO A 118 -5.01 -19.34 -0.76
C PRO A 118 -5.80 -18.37 -1.66
N TYR A 119 -6.81 -17.71 -1.08
CA TYR A 119 -7.67 -16.77 -1.80
C TYR A 119 -7.19 -15.32 -1.73
N TRP A 120 -6.18 -15.00 -0.92
CA TRP A 120 -5.76 -13.61 -0.66
C TRP A 120 -5.38 -12.87 -1.94
N GLU A 121 -4.72 -13.58 -2.87
CA GLU A 121 -4.31 -13.04 -4.15
C GLU A 121 -5.47 -12.46 -4.97
N TYR A 122 -6.65 -13.07 -4.84
CA TYR A 122 -7.85 -12.75 -5.62
C TYR A 122 -8.72 -11.69 -4.95
N ASN A 123 -8.35 -11.21 -3.76
CA ASN A 123 -9.11 -10.17 -3.06
C ASN A 123 -9.01 -8.82 -3.78
N LEU A 124 -10.17 -8.30 -4.22
CA LEU A 124 -10.29 -6.95 -4.80
C LEU A 124 -9.98 -5.86 -3.76
N VAL A 125 -10.39 -6.08 -2.51
CA VAL A 125 -10.18 -5.16 -1.38
C VAL A 125 -9.31 -5.86 -0.33
N ARG A 126 -8.00 -5.80 -0.50
CA ARG A 126 -7.02 -6.59 0.28
C ARG A 126 -6.97 -6.28 1.78
N HIS A 127 -7.48 -5.13 2.19
CA HIS A 127 -7.60 -4.74 3.60
C HIS A 127 -8.92 -5.18 4.24
N ASN A 128 -9.83 -5.76 3.46
CA ASN A 128 -11.09 -6.34 3.93
C ASN A 128 -10.97 -7.87 3.89
N LEU A 129 -10.78 -8.49 5.05
CA LEU A 129 -10.70 -9.94 5.18
C LEU A 129 -12.09 -10.47 5.53
N ASP A 130 -12.55 -11.49 4.80
CA ASP A 130 -13.86 -12.10 5.04
C ASP A 130 -13.85 -12.93 6.34
N VAL A 131 -14.99 -12.86 7.04
CA VAL A 131 -15.24 -13.41 8.38
C VAL A 131 -15.00 -14.89 8.45
N MET A 132 -15.47 -15.63 7.46
CA MET A 132 -15.43 -17.10 7.49
C MET A 132 -14.01 -17.62 7.71
N HIS A 133 -13.00 -16.87 7.27
CA HIS A 133 -11.61 -17.24 7.40
C HIS A 133 -10.93 -16.64 8.63
N ILE A 134 -11.39 -15.48 9.13
CA ILE A 134 -10.93 -14.97 10.42
C ILE A 134 -11.42 -15.90 11.53
N GLU A 135 -12.70 -16.26 11.52
CA GLU A 135 -13.28 -17.20 12.49
C GLU A 135 -12.59 -18.55 12.42
N LYS A 136 -12.38 -19.13 11.23
CA LYS A 136 -11.65 -20.39 11.09
C LYS A 136 -10.22 -20.32 11.63
N ASN A 137 -9.45 -19.28 11.29
CA ASN A 137 -8.09 -19.13 11.84
C ASN A 137 -8.06 -18.93 13.35
N VAL A 138 -9.06 -18.26 13.93
CA VAL A 138 -9.18 -18.11 15.39
C VAL A 138 -9.55 -19.44 16.03
N CYS A 139 -10.52 -20.17 15.48
CA CYS A 139 -10.96 -21.47 15.99
C CYS A 139 -9.90 -22.56 15.85
N ASP A 140 -9.11 -22.57 14.77
CA ASP A 140 -8.04 -23.55 14.55
C ASP A 140 -6.78 -23.26 15.39
N ASN A 141 -6.70 -22.09 16.06
CA ASN A 141 -5.58 -21.69 16.93
C ASN A 141 -5.97 -21.59 18.44
N ILE A 142 -7.18 -22.04 18.82
CA ILE A 142 -7.61 -22.24 20.20
C ILE A 142 -7.53 -23.73 20.53
#